data_AF-A0A380E132-F1
#
_entry.id   AF-A0A380E132-F1
#
_cell.length_a   1.000
_cell.length_b   1.000
_cell.length_c   1.000
_cell.angle_alpha   90.00
_cell.angle_beta   90.00
_cell.angle_gamma   90.00
#
_symmetry.space_group_name_H-M   'P 1'
#
loop_
_entity.id
_entity.type
_entity.pdbx_description
1 polymer ?
#
loop_
_entity_poly.entity_id
_entity_poly.type
_entity_poly.pdbx_seq_one_letter_code
_entity_poly.pdbx_strand_id
1 'polypeptide(L)' 'MEYVVAQHPFLDRESLVINGNHVTTDAGTGCVHTAPGHGEDDYIVGQKI' A
#
# COMPACT_ATOMS: atom_id res chain seq x y z
N MET A 1 -2.20 11.83 4.23
CA MET A 1 -3.41 11.26 3.63
C MET A 1 -3.42 9.80 4.04
N GLU A 2 -4.35 9.38 4.88
CA GLU A 2 -4.51 7.98 5.29
C GLU A 2 -5.98 7.61 5.07
N TYR A 3 -6.25 6.38 4.66
CA TYR A 3 -7.59 5.86 4.34
C TYR A 3 -8.27 6.52 3.14
N VAL A 4 -7.49 7.03 2.18
CA VAL A 4 -8.03 7.45 0.88
C VAL A 4 -8.29 6.21 0.04
N VAL A 5 -9.43 6.18 -0.63
CA VAL A 5 -9.78 5.12 -1.58
C VAL A 5 -9.38 5.54 -2.99
N ALA A 6 -8.64 4.66 -3.68
CA ALA A 6 -8.23 4.84 -5.07
C ALA A 6 -8.77 3.69 -5.92
N GLN A 7 -9.12 3.97 -7.18
CA GLN A 7 -9.54 2.92 -8.11
C GLN A 7 -8.33 2.11 -8.58
N HIS A 8 -8.42 0.78 -8.53
CA HIS A 8 -7.39 -0.07 -9.10
C HIS A 8 -7.33 0.10 -10.63
N PRO A 9 -6.15 0.26 -11.24
CA PRO A 9 -6.04 0.65 -12.65
C PRO A 9 -6.53 -0.43 -13.64
N PHE A 10 -6.55 -1.70 -13.23
CA PHE A 10 -6.89 -2.83 -14.10
C PHE A 10 -8.14 -3.61 -13.68
N LEU A 11 -8.62 -3.40 -12.45
CA LEU A 11 -9.70 -4.17 -11.87
C LEU A 11 -10.78 -3.20 -11.43
N ASP A 12 -12.05 -3.61 -11.54
CA ASP A 12 -13.14 -2.85 -10.95
C ASP A 12 -13.17 -3.09 -9.43
N ARG A 13 -12.17 -2.53 -8.75
CA ARG A 13 -11.90 -2.74 -7.33
C ARG A 13 -11.30 -1.48 -6.72
N GLU A 14 -11.79 -1.11 -5.55
CA GLU A 14 -11.21 -0.07 -4.72
C GLU A 14 -9.93 -0.55 -4.02
N SER A 15 -8.94 0.34 -3.89
CA SER A 15 -7.67 0.13 -3.21
C SER A 15 -7.52 1.17 -2.10
N LEU A 16 -7.38 0.69 -0.87
CA LEU A 16 -7.20 1.55 0.30
C LEU A 16 -5.75 1.99 0.43
N VAL A 17 -5.52 3.30 0.46
CA VAL A 17 -4.20 3.89 0.69
C VAL A 17 -3.97 4.03 2.19
N ILE A 18 -2.84 3.49 2.64
CA ILE A 18 -2.40 3.51 4.03
C ILE A 18 -0.96 3.99 4.14
N ASN A 19 -0.60 4.52 5.31
CA ASN A 19 0.78 4.95 5.58
C ASN A 19 1.64 3.76 6.02
N GLY A 20 2.58 3.36 5.18
CA GLY A 20 3.59 2.35 5.51
C GLY A 20 4.89 3.00 5.98
N ASN A 21 5.32 2.71 7.22
CA ASN A 21 6.58 3.26 7.75
C ASN A 21 7.84 2.77 7.01
N HIS A 22 7.74 1.68 6.26
CA HIS A 22 8.83 1.13 5.45
C HIS A 22 8.98 1.84 4.10
N VAL A 23 8.03 2.70 3.71
CA VAL A 23 8.04 3.42 2.43
C VAL A 23 8.80 4.73 2.60
N THR A 24 9.87 4.90 1.82
CA THR A 24 10.64 6.15 1.78
C THR A 24 10.33 6.95 0.51
N THR A 25 10.74 8.22 0.50
CA THR A 25 10.59 9.13 -0.66
C THR A 25 11.92 9.39 -1.38
N ASP A 26 12.99 8.71 -0.96
CA ASP A 26 14.34 8.91 -1.49
C ASP A 26 14.47 8.42 -2.95
N ALA A 27 13.68 7.42 -3.33
CA ALA A 27 13.63 6.89 -4.69
C ALA A 27 12.21 6.42 -5.05
N GLY A 28 11.86 6.52 -6.33
CA GLY A 28 10.54 6.15 -6.84
C GLY A 28 9.49 7.25 -6.64
N THR A 29 8.23 6.86 -6.50
CA THR A 29 7.09 7.78 -6.36
C THR A 29 6.68 8.04 -4.91
N GLY A 30 7.28 7.32 -3.95
CA GLY A 30 6.84 7.31 -2.56
C GLY A 30 5.50 6.59 -2.33
N CYS A 31 5.00 5.83 -3.32
CA CYS A 31 3.80 5.00 -3.21
C CYS A 31 4.09 3.61 -3.74
N VAL A 32 3.81 2.57 -2.94
CA VAL A 32 4.08 1.18 -3.27
C VAL A 32 2.80 0.36 -3.27
N HIS A 33 2.80 -0.76 -3.99
CA HIS A 33 1.77 -1.78 -3.90
C HIS A 33 2.08 -2.72 -2.74
N THR A 34 1.11 -2.98 -1.86
CA THR A 34 1.24 -3.89 -0.72
C THR A 34 0.64 -5.26 -1.05
N ALA A 35 1.44 -6.33 -0.93
CA ALA A 35 1.03 -7.71 -1.14
C ALA A 35 1.38 -8.60 0.08
N PRO A 36 0.47 -8.75 1.07
CA PRO A 36 0.76 -9.42 2.34
C PRO A 36 1.27 -10.88 2.26
N GLY A 37 1.01 -11.56 1.14
CA GLY A 37 1.51 -12.92 0.89
C GLY A 37 2.92 -13.03 0.31
N HIS A 38 3.58 -11.91 -0.02
CA HIS A 38 4.82 -11.89 -0.80
C HIS A 38 5.95 -11.05 -0.17
N GLY A 39 5.72 -10.41 0.98
CA GLY A 39 6.74 -9.62 1.69
C GLY A 39 6.43 -9.50 3.18
N GLU A 40 7.48 -9.49 4.01
CA GLU A 40 7.33 -9.36 5.47
C GLU A 40 6.76 -7.99 5.85
N ASP A 41 7.28 -6.91 5.28
CA ASP A 41 6.79 -5.55 5.52
C ASP A 41 5.33 -5.38 5.08
N ASP A 42 4.97 -5.99 3.95
CA ASP A 42 3.60 -6.01 3.45
C ASP A 42 2.67 -6.80 4.36
N TYR A 43 3.12 -7.92 4.91
CA TYR A 43 2.38 -8.71 5.87
C TYR A 43 2.13 -7.91 7.15
N ILE A 44 3.18 -7.32 7.74
CA ILE A 44 3.11 -6.56 8.98
C ILE A 44 2.15 -5.36 8.84
N VAL A 45 2.22 -4.67 7.71
CA VAL A 45 1.32 -3.55 7.42
C VAL A 45 -0.09 -4.03 7.15
N GLY A 46 -0.27 -5.12 6.40
CA GLY A 46 -1.58 -5.71 6.10
C GLY A 46 -2.32 -6.26 7.33
N GLN A 47 -1.63 -6.61 8.41
CA GLN A 47 -2.26 -7.01 9.69
C GLN A 47 -2.88 -5.84 10.47
N LYS A 48 -2.58 -4.58 10.11
CA LYS A 48 -3.05 -3.38 10.82
C LYS A 48 -4.32 -2.77 10.22
N ILE A 49 -4.88 -3.41 9.20
CA ILE A 49 -6.03 -2.98 8.39
C ILE A 49 -7.12 -4.05 8.49
#